data_AF-A0A956EIM8-F1
#
_entry.id   AF-A0A956EIM8-F1
#
_cell.length_a   1.000
_cell.length_b   1.000
_cell.length_c   1.000
_cell.angle_alpha   90.00
_cell.angle_beta   90.00
_cell.angle_gamma   90.00
#
_symmetry.space_group_name_H-M   'P 1'
#
loop_
_entity.id
_entity.type
_entity.pdbx_description
1 polymer ?
#
loop_
_entity_poly.entity_id
_entity_poly.type
_entity_poly.pdbx_seq_one_letter_code
_entity_poly.pdbx_strand_id
1 'polypeptide(L)'
;EVRRRDPPRARVDLGMIVLDPGVEIVDRAIDRRCEAMLAAGWLDEVEMLRRRGYDARHKAMRSLGYSQLLAVVEGRQRLVDASAEIKAATRAYARRQRTYFRHQLPAAWRVDLRDPAAAPWAAIEAFALGGTP
;
A
#
# COMPACT_ATOMS: atom_id res chain seq x y z
N GLU A 1 -26.32 -21.98 -2.86
CA GLU A 1 -26.33 -23.23 -2.05
C GLU A 1 -25.10 -24.11 -2.20
N VAL A 2 -24.59 -24.40 -3.41
CA VAL A 2 -23.45 -25.31 -3.64
C VAL A 2 -22.17 -24.94 -2.84
N ARG A 3 -21.81 -23.65 -2.76
CA ARG A 3 -20.63 -23.18 -1.97
C ARG A 3 -20.72 -23.40 -0.46
N ARG A 4 -21.92 -23.60 0.10
CA ARG A 4 -22.11 -23.91 1.52
C ARG A 4 -21.96 -25.41 1.81
N ARG A 5 -22.21 -26.25 0.81
CA ARG A 5 -22.25 -27.72 0.92
C ARG A 5 -20.89 -28.36 0.64
N ASP A 6 -20.08 -27.73 -0.21
CA ASP A 6 -18.71 -28.14 -0.49
C ASP A 6 -17.80 -26.90 -0.60
N PRO A 7 -17.30 -26.37 0.53
CA PRO A 7 -16.40 -25.23 0.49
C PRO A 7 -15.11 -25.62 -0.24
N PRO A 8 -14.56 -24.76 -1.11
CA PRO A 8 -13.33 -25.06 -1.82
C PRO A 8 -12.23 -25.42 -0.83
N ARG A 9 -11.69 -26.64 -0.94
CA ARG A 9 -10.56 -27.09 -0.14
C ARG A 9 -9.34 -26.26 -0.53
N ALA A 10 -8.63 -25.72 0.46
CA ALA A 10 -7.37 -25.07 0.22
C ALA A 10 -6.42 -26.08 -0.43
N ARG A 11 -5.85 -25.73 -1.59
CA ARG A 11 -4.89 -26.59 -2.30
C ARG A 11 -3.50 -26.57 -1.66
N VAL A 12 -3.28 -25.59 -0.79
CA VAL A 12 -2.03 -25.32 -0.08
C VAL A 12 -2.38 -24.77 1.29
N ASP A 13 -1.54 -25.07 2.28
CA ASP A 13 -1.57 -24.35 3.55
C ASP A 13 -1.07 -22.92 3.32
N LEU A 14 -1.86 -21.93 3.74
CA LEU A 14 -1.55 -20.52 3.54
C LEU A 14 -1.26 -19.84 4.88
N GLY A 15 -0.01 -19.44 5.05
CA GLY A 15 0.43 -18.59 6.15
C GLY A 15 0.48 -17.14 5.71
N MET A 16 -0.11 -16.23 6.49
CA MET A 16 -0.10 -14.80 6.19
C MET A 16 0.60 -14.03 7.32
N ILE A 17 1.52 -13.14 6.94
CA ILE A 17 2.25 -12.27 7.86
C ILE A 17 1.90 -10.82 7.54
N VAL A 18 1.53 -10.05 8.56
CA VAL A 18 1.27 -8.61 8.49
C VAL A 18 2.35 -7.87 9.28
N LEU A 19 3.10 -7.04 8.59
CA LEU A 19 4.12 -6.17 9.19
C LEU A 19 3.46 -4.84 9.61
N ASP A 20 3.57 -4.47 10.89
CA ASP A 20 3.02 -3.25 11.44
C ASP A 20 4.13 -2.37 12.05
N PRO A 21 4.63 -1.36 11.31
CA PRO A 21 5.60 -0.41 11.84
C PRO A 21 5.00 0.65 12.77
N GLY A 22 3.68 0.68 12.97
CA GLY A 22 3.03 1.76 13.70
C GLY A 22 2.75 3.00 12.84
N VAL A 23 1.80 3.82 13.29
CA VAL A 23 1.21 4.92 12.50
C VAL A 23 2.25 6.00 12.22
N GLU A 24 2.99 6.35 13.25
CA GLU A 24 3.91 7.48 13.25
C GLU A 24 5.10 7.22 12.31
N ILE A 25 5.56 5.97 12.23
CA ILE A 25 6.63 5.56 11.31
C ILE A 25 6.11 5.59 9.87
N VAL A 26 4.90 5.05 9.63
CA VAL A 26 4.28 5.04 8.30
C VAL A 26 4.07 6.46 7.78
N ASP A 27 3.51 7.36 8.59
CA ASP A 27 3.22 8.73 8.16
C ASP A 27 4.51 9.48 7.80
N ARG A 28 5.57 9.35 8.60
CA ARG A 28 6.89 9.94 8.28
C ARG A 28 7.51 9.33 7.02
N ALA A 29 7.35 8.02 6.81
CA ALA A 29 7.86 7.36 5.62
C ALA A 29 7.13 7.82 4.35
N ILE A 30 5.81 8.03 4.43
CA ILE A 30 5.00 8.59 3.33
C ILE A 30 5.50 9.98 2.93
N ASP A 31 5.73 10.87 3.91
CA ASP A 31 6.21 12.22 3.64
C ASP A 31 7.56 12.21 2.93
N ARG A 32 8.54 11.51 3.52
CA ARG A 32 9.88 11.38 2.94
C ARG A 32 9.86 10.76 1.56
N ARG A 33 9.04 9.72 1.36
CA ARG A 33 8.92 9.06 0.06
C ARG A 33 8.35 10.00 -1.00
N CYS A 34 7.30 10.75 -0.68
CA CYS A 34 6.70 11.70 -1.62
C CYS A 34 7.72 12.77 -2.04
N GLU A 35 8.45 13.33 -1.07
CA GLU A 35 9.50 14.32 -1.34
C GLU A 35 10.64 13.74 -2.18
N ALA A 36 11.11 12.54 -1.84
CA ALA A 36 12.16 11.85 -2.59
C ALA A 36 11.73 11.55 -4.03
N MET A 37 10.48 11.12 -4.25
CA MET A 37 9.95 10.86 -5.60
C MET A 37 9.87 12.15 -6.42
N LEU A 38 9.39 13.25 -5.84
CA LEU A 38 9.36 14.55 -6.51
C LEU A 38 10.77 15.04 -6.85
N ALA A 39 11.72 14.95 -5.92
CA ALA A 39 13.12 15.30 -6.14
C ALA A 39 13.80 14.42 -7.21
N ALA A 40 13.33 13.18 -7.37
CA ALA A 40 13.81 12.26 -8.39
C ALA A 40 13.15 12.42 -9.77
N GLY A 41 12.35 13.48 -10.00
CA GLY A 41 11.77 13.78 -11.30
C GLY A 41 10.41 13.14 -11.56
N TRP A 42 9.63 12.82 -10.53
CA TRP A 42 8.29 12.23 -10.73
C TRP A 42 7.32 13.17 -11.49
N LEU A 43 7.44 14.49 -11.33
CA LEU A 43 6.66 15.44 -12.14
C LEU A 43 7.06 15.37 -13.62
N ASP A 44 8.36 15.28 -13.90
CA ASP A 44 8.90 15.18 -15.26
C ASP A 44 8.44 13.87 -15.94
N GLU A 45 8.37 12.77 -15.18
CA GLU A 45 7.81 11.49 -15.64
C GLU A 45 6.35 11.67 -16.09
N VAL A 46 5.52 12.33 -15.28
CA VAL A 46 4.11 12.57 -15.60
C VAL A 46 3.97 13.50 -16.81
N GLU A 47 4.80 14.52 -16.93
CA GLU A 47 4.84 15.40 -18.11
C GLU A 47 5.23 14.63 -19.38
N MET A 48 6.24 13.77 -19.31
CA MET A 48 6.63 12.88 -20.41
C MET A 48 5.48 11.96 -20.82
N LEU A 49 4.81 11.31 -19.86
CA LEU A 49 3.65 10.46 -20.14
C LEU A 49 2.53 11.25 -20.81
N ARG A 50 2.26 12.48 -20.35
CA ARG A 50 1.25 13.34 -20.97
C ARG A 50 1.60 13.68 -22.41
N ARG A 51 2.87 14.03 -22.69
CA ARG A 51 3.38 14.29 -24.05
C ARG A 51 3.26 13.07 -24.96
N ARG A 52 3.35 11.86 -24.41
CA ARG A 52 3.14 10.59 -25.14
C ARG A 52 1.66 10.24 -25.37
N GLY A 53 0.74 11.11 -24.96
CA GLY A 53 -0.71 10.93 -25.17
C GLY A 53 -1.44 10.22 -24.02
N TYR A 54 -0.76 9.89 -22.92
CA TYR A 54 -1.44 9.37 -21.73
C TYR A 54 -2.21 10.51 -21.04
N ASP A 55 -3.41 10.19 -20.56
CA ASP A 55 -4.32 11.15 -19.93
C ASP A 55 -5.24 10.46 -18.92
N ALA A 56 -6.13 11.23 -18.30
CA ALA A 56 -7.05 10.77 -17.26
C ALA A 56 -7.96 9.59 -17.66
N ARG A 57 -8.11 9.26 -18.95
CA ARG A 57 -8.86 8.07 -19.39
C ARG A 57 -8.10 6.79 -19.08
N HIS A 58 -6.78 6.86 -19.01
CA HIS A 58 -5.91 5.72 -18.75
C HIS A 58 -5.87 5.38 -17.26
N LYS A 59 -5.99 4.08 -16.92
CA LYS A 59 -6.01 3.61 -15.53
C LYS A 59 -4.76 4.04 -14.74
N ALA A 60 -3.59 4.00 -15.37
CA ALA A 60 -2.32 4.41 -14.74
C ALA A 60 -2.36 5.89 -14.29
N MET A 61 -2.91 6.77 -15.12
CA MET A 61 -3.00 8.22 -14.82
C MET A 61 -4.06 8.57 -13.76
N ARG A 62 -4.92 7.61 -13.40
CA ARG A 62 -5.89 7.75 -12.30
C ARG A 62 -5.37 7.21 -10.97
N SER A 63 -4.14 6.68 -10.96
CA SER A 63 -3.53 6.21 -9.73
C SER A 63 -3.18 7.37 -8.81
N LEU A 64 -3.20 7.10 -7.51
CA LEU A 64 -2.81 8.05 -6.46
C LEU A 64 -1.40 8.58 -6.77
N GLY A 65 -1.22 9.91 -6.74
CA GLY A 65 0.02 10.55 -7.18
C GLY A 65 -0.10 11.08 -8.60
N TYR A 66 -0.35 10.18 -9.55
CA TYR A 66 -0.38 10.52 -10.97
C TYR A 66 -1.53 11.44 -11.34
N SER A 67 -2.71 11.25 -10.75
CA SER A 67 -3.86 12.13 -11.04
C SER A 67 -3.64 13.56 -10.54
N GLN A 68 -3.01 13.73 -9.37
CA GLN A 68 -2.66 15.03 -8.81
C GLN A 68 -1.56 15.71 -9.63
N LEU A 69 -0.48 14.99 -9.95
CA LEU A 69 0.62 15.55 -10.76
C LEU A 69 0.18 15.86 -12.19
N LEU A 70 -0.75 15.09 -12.77
CA LEU A 70 -1.33 15.42 -14.06
C LEU A 70 -2.07 16.76 -14.02
N ALA A 71 -2.78 17.07 -12.93
CA ALA A 71 -3.42 18.37 -12.76
C ALA A 71 -2.40 19.51 -12.67
N VAL A 72 -1.21 19.27 -12.09
CA VAL A 72 -0.10 20.23 -12.09
C VAL A 72 0.44 20.45 -13.50
N VAL A 73 0.71 19.37 -14.25
CA VAL A 73 1.17 19.42 -15.65
C VAL A 73 0.16 20.16 -16.55
N GLU A 74 -1.13 20.03 -16.27
CA GLU A 74 -2.20 20.73 -16.99
C GLU A 74 -2.45 22.17 -16.51
N GLY A 75 -1.66 22.67 -15.54
CA GLY A 75 -1.79 24.03 -15.02
C GLY A 75 -3.03 24.26 -14.14
N ARG A 76 -3.71 23.19 -13.70
CA ARG A 76 -4.94 23.25 -12.90
C ARG A 76 -4.69 23.25 -11.38
N GLN A 77 -3.46 22.99 -10.94
CA GLN A 77 -3.09 22.89 -9.53
C GLN A 77 -1.61 23.26 -9.34
N ARG A 78 -1.25 23.83 -8.19
CA ARG A 78 0.16 24.06 -7.84
C ARG A 78 0.80 22.78 -7.31
N LEU A 79 2.09 22.59 -7.57
CA LEU A 79 2.83 21.40 -7.11
C LEU A 79 2.80 21.23 -5.59
N VAL A 80 2.85 22.33 -4.83
CA VAL A 80 2.80 22.29 -3.35
C VAL A 80 1.47 21.72 -2.84
N ASP A 81 0.35 22.12 -3.47
CA ASP A 81 -0.98 21.66 -3.08
C ASP A 81 -1.17 20.19 -3.48
N ALA A 82 -0.72 19.82 -4.69
CA ALA A 82 -0.73 18.44 -5.15
C ALA A 82 0.10 17.52 -4.24
N SER A 83 1.30 17.94 -3.84
CA SER A 83 2.15 17.19 -2.91
C SER A 83 1.46 16.96 -1.55
N ALA A 84 0.82 17.99 -1.00
CA ALA A 84 0.05 17.87 0.25
C ALA A 84 -1.12 16.88 0.12
N GLU A 85 -1.86 16.95 -0.99
CA GLU A 85 -2.96 16.03 -1.28
C GLU A 85 -2.49 14.58 -1.45
N ILE A 86 -1.39 14.35 -2.17
CA ILE A 86 -0.79 13.03 -2.36
C ILE A 86 -0.43 12.43 -1.01
N LYS A 87 0.26 13.19 -0.15
CA LYS A 87 0.63 12.75 1.20
C LYS A 87 -0.61 12.40 2.02
N ALA A 88 -1.62 13.28 2.05
CA ALA A 88 -2.85 13.06 2.81
C ALA A 88 -3.63 11.82 2.33
N ALA A 89 -3.80 11.67 1.02
CA ALA A 89 -4.51 10.55 0.43
C ALA A 89 -3.74 9.22 0.57
N THR A 90 -2.40 9.26 0.57
CA THR A 90 -1.55 8.09 0.87
C THR A 90 -1.71 7.64 2.32
N ARG A 91 -1.76 8.58 3.29
CA ARG A 91 -2.07 8.23 4.69
C ARG A 91 -3.46 7.63 4.84
N ALA A 92 -4.45 8.19 4.14
CA ALA A 92 -5.80 7.63 4.13
C ALA A 92 -5.84 6.21 3.55
N TYR A 93 -5.05 5.96 2.49
CA TYR A 93 -4.88 4.62 1.93
C TYR A 93 -4.22 3.65 2.92
N ALA A 94 -3.14 4.06 3.59
CA ALA A 94 -2.49 3.27 4.62
C ALA A 94 -3.44 2.93 5.78
N ARG A 95 -4.28 3.88 6.23
CA ARG A 95 -5.33 3.60 7.22
C ARG A 95 -6.32 2.56 6.72
N ARG A 96 -6.78 2.66 5.47
CA ARG A 96 -7.66 1.65 4.86
C ARG A 96 -6.99 0.27 4.79
N GLN A 97 -5.71 0.19 4.44
CA GLN A 97 -4.96 -1.07 4.46
C GLN A 97 -4.91 -1.68 5.87
N ARG A 98 -4.64 -0.88 6.90
CA ARG A 98 -4.63 -1.37 8.29
C ARG A 98 -6.00 -1.89 8.74
N THR A 99 -7.08 -1.18 8.40
CA THR A 99 -8.45 -1.64 8.64
C THR A 99 -8.73 -2.94 7.88
N TYR A 100 -8.36 -3.00 6.61
CA TYR A 100 -8.51 -4.22 5.80
C TYR A 100 -7.79 -5.41 6.44
N PHE A 101 -6.51 -5.26 6.80
CA PHE A 101 -5.75 -6.34 7.45
C PHE A 101 -6.38 -6.79 8.76
N ARG A 102 -6.90 -5.87 9.57
CA ARG A 102 -7.56 -6.22 10.83
C ARG A 102 -8.83 -7.06 10.63
N HIS A 103 -9.63 -6.76 9.61
CA HIS A 103 -10.95 -7.38 9.45
C HIS A 103 -10.99 -8.52 8.45
N GLN A 104 -10.11 -8.51 7.46
CA GLN A 104 -10.09 -9.50 6.38
C GLN A 104 -9.01 -10.57 6.58
N LEU A 105 -7.99 -10.28 7.38
CA LEU A 105 -6.89 -11.20 7.67
C LEU A 105 -6.76 -11.50 9.18
N PRO A 106 -7.84 -11.94 9.87
CA PRO A 106 -7.79 -12.15 11.32
C PRO A 106 -6.83 -13.30 11.73
N ALA A 107 -6.56 -14.24 10.83
CA ALA A 107 -5.64 -15.36 11.06
C ALA A 107 -4.17 -15.04 10.72
N ALA A 108 -3.87 -13.84 10.22
CA ALA A 108 -2.50 -13.48 9.89
C ALA A 108 -1.67 -13.20 11.15
N TRP A 109 -0.45 -13.74 11.19
CA TRP A 109 0.53 -13.37 12.22
C TRP A 109 0.89 -11.90 12.07
N ARG A 110 0.73 -11.14 13.15
CA ARG A 110 1.08 -9.72 13.18
C ARG A 110 2.46 -9.55 13.80
N VAL A 111 3.31 -8.81 13.12
CA VAL A 111 4.67 -8.50 13.55
C VAL A 111 4.72 -7.00 13.81
N ASP A 112 4.84 -6.59 15.06
CA ASP A 112 5.12 -5.20 15.39
C ASP A 112 6.60 -4.92 15.10
N LEU A 113 6.89 -4.06 14.13
CA LEU A 113 8.28 -3.76 13.77
C LEU A 113 8.97 -2.85 14.80
N ARG A 114 8.23 -2.33 15.79
CA ARG A 114 8.76 -1.55 16.91
C ARG A 114 9.23 -2.45 18.05
N ASP A 115 8.72 -3.68 18.09
CA ASP A 115 9.15 -4.75 19.00
C ASP A 115 9.24 -6.09 18.25
N PRO A 116 10.31 -6.29 17.46
CA PRO A 116 10.48 -7.53 16.69
C PRO A 116 10.65 -8.78 17.57
N ALA A 117 10.94 -8.62 18.86
CA ALA A 117 11.09 -9.73 19.80
C ALA A 117 9.72 -10.33 20.22
N ALA A 118 8.65 -9.54 20.14
CA ALA A 118 7.28 -9.99 20.40
C ALA A 118 6.64 -10.76 19.23
N ALA A 119 7.36 -10.93 18.12
CA ALA A 119 6.84 -11.58 16.92
C ALA A 119 6.83 -13.12 17.05
N PRO A 120 5.83 -13.81 16.46
CA PRO A 120 5.63 -15.25 16.62
C PRO A 120 6.55 -16.08 15.69
N TRP A 121 7.85 -15.81 15.69
CA TRP A 121 8.80 -16.41 14.74
C TRP A 121 8.83 -17.92 14.80
N ALA A 122 8.85 -18.52 15.99
CA ALA A 122 8.84 -19.97 16.14
C ALA A 122 7.59 -20.62 15.50
N ALA A 123 6.41 -20.00 15.62
CA ALA A 123 5.18 -20.50 15.01
C ALA A 123 5.21 -20.35 13.48
N ILE A 124 5.74 -19.24 12.98
CA ILE A 124 5.92 -19.00 11.53
C ILE A 124 6.91 -20.01 10.94
N GLU A 125 8.02 -20.27 11.62
CA GLU A 125 9.03 -21.25 11.20
C GLU A 125 8.47 -22.68 11.22
N ALA A 126 7.74 -23.05 12.27
CA ALA A 126 7.08 -24.35 12.36
C ALA A 126 6.09 -24.56 11.19
N PHE A 127 5.27 -23.55 10.90
CA PHE A 127 4.37 -23.57 9.74
C PHE A 127 5.14 -23.72 8.42
N ALA A 128 6.21 -22.96 8.24
CA ALA A 128 7.03 -23.00 7.01
C ALA A 128 7.68 -24.36 6.78
N LEU A 129 7.96 -25.11 7.84
CA LEU A 129 8.53 -26.46 7.79
C LEU A 129 7.47 -27.58 7.66
N GLY A 130 6.19 -27.22 7.46
CA GLY A 130 5.09 -28.19 7.32
C GLY A 130 4.52 -28.70 8.64
N GLY A 131 4.86 -28.06 9.76
CA GLY A 131 4.20 -28.28 11.04
C GLY A 131 2.83 -27.61 11.07
N THR A 132 1.87 -28.23 11.76
CA THR A 132 0.58 -27.59 12.06
C THR A 132 0.82 -26.45 13.07
N PRO A 133 0.33 -25.22 12.82
CA PRO A 133 0.53 -24.09 13.71
C PRO A 133 -0.21 -24.24 15.05
#